data_AF-A0A4Q3V5R5-F1
#
_entry.id   AF-A0A4Q3V5R5-F1
#
_cell.length_a   1.000
_cell.length_b   1.000
_cell.length_c   1.000
_cell.angle_alpha   90.00
_cell.angle_beta   90.00
_cell.angle_gamma   90.00
#
_symmetry.space_group_name_H-M   'P 1'
#
loop_
_entity.id
_entity.type
_entity.pdbx_description
1 polymer ?
#
loop_
_entity_poly.entity_id
_entity_poly.type
_entity_poly.pdbx_seq_one_letter_code
_entity_poly.pdbx_strand_id
1 'polypeptide(L)'
;MPTDFNKFGVHRTIPESVKRKVRQECGFACVVCGKIGMHYDHFDPEFIECKEHAAPGIALLCPTCHQDKTSNRIDNNKIRMARIRSKSKWANPAWRSNYSGKYVRLMLGNNKLQGPSVKFLIGELEFLRFDANSDPDEPWNLTGSLSDGAGAVVHFERNNVLACSGNWDVELEGQLLTFRRGARNIVLQLKLEPDQIVINLLNLKWPSGFGLKINSKGRLEMENLRHSEYNNTLNYISYDNVKISYRAPLRIFSAENIQPAVNLGERLRGSHCKNLSFGDCNLWSTDNTVDLNQAMMLKRFLSKDIISCEEGEHAIQN
;
A
#
# COMPACT_ATOMS: atom_id res chain seq x y z
N MET A 1 -34.30 11.08 -21.98
CA MET A 1 -33.16 10.48 -21.25
C MET A 1 -32.40 9.61 -22.21
N PRO A 2 -31.06 9.56 -22.18
CA PRO A 2 -30.32 8.56 -22.95
C PRO A 2 -30.84 7.17 -22.56
N THR A 3 -31.15 6.34 -23.55
CA THR A 3 -31.50 4.95 -23.29
C THR A 3 -30.28 4.23 -22.73
N ASP A 4 -30.49 3.32 -21.77
CA ASP A 4 -29.42 2.46 -21.24
C ASP A 4 -28.87 1.51 -22.31
N PHE A 5 -29.59 1.35 -23.41
CA PHE A 5 -29.22 0.54 -24.57
C PHE A 5 -28.85 1.41 -25.76
N ASN A 6 -27.90 0.96 -26.57
CA ASN A 6 -27.64 1.53 -27.89
C ASN A 6 -28.60 0.99 -28.95
N LYS A 7 -28.43 1.41 -30.21
CA LYS A 7 -29.28 0.99 -31.35
C LYS A 7 -29.21 -0.51 -31.69
N PHE A 8 -28.26 -1.25 -31.11
CA PHE A 8 -28.09 -2.68 -31.28
C PHE A 8 -28.53 -3.49 -30.05
N GLY A 9 -29.13 -2.84 -29.03
CA GLY A 9 -29.56 -3.51 -27.81
C GLY A 9 -28.45 -3.83 -26.83
N VAL A 10 -27.28 -3.20 -26.95
CA VAL A 10 -26.17 -3.34 -25.99
C VAL A 10 -26.38 -2.37 -24.84
N HIS A 11 -26.40 -2.89 -23.62
CA HIS A 11 -26.53 -2.09 -22.38
C HIS A 11 -25.25 -1.28 -22.11
N ARG A 12 -25.33 -0.14 -21.42
CA ARG A 12 -24.14 0.66 -21.06
C ARG A 12 -23.21 -0.02 -20.06
N THR A 13 -23.75 -0.88 -19.20
CA THR A 13 -22.97 -1.63 -18.21
C THR A 13 -22.11 -2.69 -18.88
N ILE A 14 -20.80 -2.44 -18.87
CA ILE A 14 -19.79 -3.40 -19.30
C ILE A 14 -19.74 -4.57 -18.29
N PRO A 15 -19.78 -5.84 -18.73
CA PRO A 15 -19.61 -6.99 -17.84
C PRO A 15 -18.26 -6.96 -17.09
N GLU A 16 -18.24 -7.38 -15.83
CA GLU A 16 -17.04 -7.34 -14.98
C GLU A 16 -15.86 -8.16 -15.54
N SER A 17 -16.14 -9.28 -16.21
CA SER A 17 -15.11 -10.07 -16.89
C SER A 17 -14.42 -9.28 -18.00
N VAL A 18 -15.18 -8.47 -18.74
CA VAL A 18 -14.65 -7.60 -19.81
C VAL A 18 -13.88 -6.44 -19.20
N LYS A 19 -14.42 -5.75 -18.18
CA LYS A 19 -13.71 -4.66 -17.49
C LYS A 19 -12.35 -5.12 -16.96
N ARG A 20 -12.29 -6.26 -16.28
CA ARG A 20 -11.03 -6.85 -15.80
C ARG A 20 -10.05 -7.13 -16.95
N LYS A 21 -10.52 -7.74 -18.03
CA LYS A 21 -9.67 -8.01 -19.20
C LYS A 21 -9.10 -6.72 -19.77
N VAL A 22 -9.92 -5.67 -19.89
CA VAL A 22 -9.48 -4.34 -20.32
C VAL A 22 -8.41 -3.77 -19.36
N ARG A 23 -8.62 -3.85 -18.04
CA ARG A 23 -7.63 -3.42 -17.03
C ARG A 23 -6.28 -4.12 -17.19
N GLN A 24 -6.29 -5.44 -17.31
CA GLN A 24 -5.09 -6.25 -17.48
C GLN A 24 -4.37 -5.98 -18.81
N GLU A 25 -5.11 -5.76 -19.90
CA GLU A 25 -4.56 -5.41 -21.21
C GLU A 25 -3.99 -3.99 -21.25
N CYS A 26 -4.59 -3.04 -20.53
CA CYS A 26 -4.10 -1.66 -20.43
C CYS A 26 -2.95 -1.50 -19.43
N GLY A 27 -2.61 -2.54 -18.66
CA GLY A 27 -1.63 -2.46 -17.58
C GLY A 27 -2.10 -1.62 -16.39
N PHE A 28 -3.42 -1.62 -16.11
CA PHE A 28 -4.08 -0.85 -15.03
C PHE A 28 -3.99 0.68 -15.17
N ALA A 29 -3.50 1.15 -16.33
CA ALA A 29 -3.20 2.54 -16.59
C ALA A 29 -4.11 3.15 -17.66
N CYS A 30 -4.24 4.47 -17.62
CA CYS A 30 -4.66 5.26 -18.76
C CYS A 30 -3.69 4.99 -19.91
N VAL A 31 -4.18 4.47 -21.03
CA VAL A 31 -3.33 4.06 -22.15
C VAL A 31 -2.53 5.22 -22.72
N VAL A 32 -3.04 6.46 -22.59
CA VAL A 32 -2.43 7.68 -23.13
C VAL A 32 -1.29 8.21 -22.23
N CYS A 33 -1.52 8.32 -20.92
CA CYS A 33 -0.63 9.06 -20.01
C CYS A 33 -0.06 8.26 -18.84
N GLY A 34 -0.46 7.00 -18.64
CA GLY A 34 0.12 6.14 -17.61
C GLY A 34 -0.40 6.36 -16.18
N LYS A 35 -1.23 7.37 -15.93
CA LYS A 35 -1.93 7.51 -14.62
C LYS A 35 -2.91 6.36 -14.42
N ILE A 36 -3.26 6.00 -13.18
CA ILE A 36 -4.29 4.97 -12.92
C ILE A 36 -5.57 5.32 -13.71
N GLY A 37 -6.01 4.37 -14.55
CA GLY A 37 -7.18 4.54 -15.42
C GLY A 37 -8.47 4.25 -14.65
N MET A 38 -9.51 5.07 -14.88
CA MET A 38 -10.80 4.93 -14.18
C MET A 38 -11.99 4.78 -15.13
N HIS A 39 -11.89 5.34 -16.34
CA HIS A 39 -12.98 5.32 -17.30
C HIS A 39 -12.75 4.26 -18.38
N TYR A 40 -13.78 3.45 -18.63
CA TYR A 40 -13.84 2.52 -19.75
C TYR A 40 -14.43 3.24 -20.94
N ASP A 41 -13.66 3.36 -22.01
CA ASP A 41 -14.02 4.13 -23.17
C ASP A 41 -14.05 3.25 -24.42
N HIS A 42 -15.22 3.14 -25.03
CA HIS A 42 -15.39 2.49 -26.33
C HIS A 42 -14.84 3.39 -27.43
N PHE A 43 -13.79 2.93 -28.10
CA PHE A 43 -13.14 3.66 -29.20
C PHE A 43 -13.17 2.89 -30.53
N ASP A 44 -13.44 1.57 -30.51
CA ASP A 44 -13.40 0.73 -31.71
C ASP A 44 -14.33 -0.50 -31.63
N PRO A 45 -15.61 -0.38 -32.03
CA PRO A 45 -16.30 0.86 -32.41
C PRO A 45 -16.70 1.69 -31.18
N GLU A 46 -17.15 2.92 -31.40
CA GLU A 46 -17.80 3.71 -30.34
C GLU A 46 -19.06 3.01 -29.81
N PHE A 47 -19.46 3.32 -28.57
CA PHE A 47 -20.61 2.67 -27.92
C PHE A 47 -21.89 2.74 -28.75
N ILE A 48 -22.13 3.82 -29.50
CA ILE A 48 -23.32 3.97 -30.35
C ILE A 48 -23.34 2.98 -31.53
N GLU A 49 -22.17 2.55 -31.99
CA GLU A 49 -21.99 1.60 -33.11
C GLU A 49 -21.63 0.18 -32.64
N CYS A 50 -21.50 -0.01 -31.33
CA CYS A 50 -21.03 -1.24 -30.71
C CYS A 50 -22.11 -2.34 -30.70
N LYS A 51 -21.76 -3.56 -31.11
CA LYS A 51 -22.67 -4.72 -31.07
C LYS A 51 -22.49 -5.61 -29.83
N GLU A 52 -21.37 -5.46 -29.15
CA GLU A 52 -21.02 -6.17 -27.92
C GLU A 52 -19.85 -5.49 -27.20
N HIS A 53 -19.72 -5.70 -25.88
CA HIS A 53 -18.57 -5.24 -25.12
C HIS A 53 -17.31 -6.08 -25.40
N ALA A 54 -16.66 -5.84 -26.54
CA ALA A 54 -15.39 -6.46 -26.88
C ALA A 54 -14.22 -5.72 -26.20
N ALA A 55 -13.48 -6.42 -25.33
CA ALA A 55 -12.34 -5.83 -24.61
C ALA A 55 -11.32 -5.10 -25.52
N PRO A 56 -10.92 -5.63 -26.70
CA PRO A 56 -9.98 -4.95 -27.58
C PRO A 56 -10.43 -3.55 -28.04
N GLY A 57 -11.74 -3.31 -28.10
CA GLY A 57 -12.34 -2.04 -28.53
C GLY A 57 -12.60 -1.04 -27.40
N ILE A 58 -12.20 -1.35 -26.17
CA ILE A 58 -12.48 -0.54 -24.97
C ILE A 58 -11.18 -0.20 -24.26
N ALA A 59 -10.80 1.08 -24.16
CA ALA A 59 -9.60 1.54 -23.46
C ALA A 59 -9.86 2.01 -22.02
N LEU A 60 -8.84 1.95 -21.18
CA LEU A 60 -8.82 2.70 -19.93
C LEU A 60 -8.26 4.10 -20.15
N LEU A 61 -8.99 5.10 -19.66
CA LEU A 61 -8.59 6.49 -19.66
C LEU A 61 -8.70 7.10 -18.25
N CYS A 62 -7.83 8.07 -17.95
CA CYS A 62 -8.00 8.96 -16.80
C CYS A 62 -9.03 10.05 -17.16
N PRO A 63 -9.60 10.77 -16.18
CA PRO A 63 -10.61 11.80 -16.43
C PRO A 63 -10.17 12.85 -17.46
N THR A 64 -8.91 13.29 -17.39
CA THR A 64 -8.35 14.27 -18.33
C THR A 64 -8.33 13.74 -19.76
N CYS A 65 -7.74 12.57 -20.01
CA CYS A 65 -7.68 12.02 -21.37
C CYS A 65 -9.05 11.59 -21.89
N HIS A 66 -9.96 11.16 -21.02
CA HIS A 66 -11.35 10.87 -21.39
C HIS A 66 -12.08 12.15 -21.83
N GLN A 67 -11.89 13.26 -21.11
CA GLN A 67 -12.44 14.56 -21.49
C GLN A 67 -11.81 15.07 -22.80
N ASP A 68 -10.50 14.90 -22.99
CA ASP A 68 -9.82 15.28 -24.23
C ASP A 68 -10.34 14.47 -25.43
N LYS A 69 -10.67 13.19 -25.25
CA LYS A 69 -11.37 12.42 -26.28
C LYS A 69 -12.77 12.97 -26.53
N THR A 70 -13.57 13.11 -25.48
CA THR A 70 -14.97 13.58 -25.56
C THR A 70 -15.07 14.96 -26.22
N SER A 71 -14.04 15.80 -26.04
CA SER A 71 -13.92 17.14 -26.62
C SER A 71 -13.17 17.18 -27.97
N ASN A 72 -12.90 16.01 -28.58
CA ASN A 72 -12.24 15.84 -29.87
C ASN A 72 -10.79 16.39 -29.95
N ARG A 73 -10.09 16.53 -28.82
CA ARG A 73 -8.65 16.85 -28.78
C ARG A 73 -7.78 15.61 -28.96
N ILE A 74 -8.34 14.42 -28.72
CA ILE A 74 -7.73 13.11 -28.94
C ILE A 74 -8.72 12.27 -29.74
N ASP A 75 -8.32 11.78 -30.91
CA ASP A 75 -9.15 10.89 -31.72
C ASP A 75 -9.01 9.40 -31.33
N ASN A 76 -9.92 8.57 -31.84
CA ASN A 76 -9.94 7.13 -31.61
C ASN A 76 -8.69 6.42 -32.14
N ASN A 77 -8.03 6.96 -33.18
CA ASN A 77 -6.81 6.36 -33.72
C ASN A 77 -5.63 6.53 -32.76
N LYS A 78 -5.51 7.70 -32.14
CA LYS A 78 -4.52 7.99 -31.10
C LYS A 78 -4.73 7.09 -29.88
N ILE A 79 -5.98 6.84 -29.48
CA ILE A 79 -6.31 5.87 -28.42
C ILE A 79 -5.90 4.45 -28.83
N ARG A 80 -6.25 4.01 -30.04
CA ARG A 80 -5.87 2.69 -30.57
C ARG A 80 -4.37 2.46 -30.50
N MET A 81 -3.58 3.40 -31.02
CA MET A 81 -2.12 3.32 -31.02
C MET A 81 -1.53 3.35 -29.61
N ALA A 82 -2.11 4.15 -28.70
CA ALA A 82 -1.69 4.20 -27.31
C ALA A 82 -1.96 2.87 -26.58
N ARG A 83 -3.13 2.24 -26.81
CA ARG A 83 -3.50 0.95 -26.22
C ARG A 83 -2.54 -0.17 -26.63
N ILE A 84 -2.19 -0.25 -27.92
CA ILE A 84 -1.27 -1.29 -28.42
C ILE A 84 0.06 -1.28 -27.64
N ARG A 85 0.50 -0.09 -27.19
CA ARG A 85 1.77 0.11 -26.50
C ARG A 85 1.64 0.18 -24.98
N SER A 86 0.43 0.24 -24.41
CA SER A 86 0.25 0.68 -23.03
C SER A 86 0.81 -0.29 -22.00
N LYS A 87 0.63 -1.60 -22.20
CA LYS A 87 1.04 -2.61 -21.22
C LYS A 87 2.56 -2.68 -21.03
N SER A 88 3.32 -2.52 -22.11
CA SER A 88 4.79 -2.46 -22.05
C SER A 88 5.31 -1.08 -21.68
N LYS A 89 4.54 -0.03 -21.92
CA LYS A 89 4.95 1.36 -21.64
C LYS A 89 4.81 1.74 -20.16
N TRP A 90 3.81 1.21 -19.46
CA TRP A 90 3.48 1.65 -18.10
C TRP A 90 3.71 0.51 -17.11
N ALA A 91 4.89 0.47 -16.49
CA ALA A 91 5.23 -0.55 -15.50
C ALA A 91 4.52 -0.33 -14.16
N ASN A 92 4.32 0.94 -13.76
CA ASN A 92 3.82 1.35 -12.45
C ASN A 92 2.88 2.55 -12.57
N PRO A 93 1.61 2.37 -12.98
CA PRO A 93 0.67 3.47 -13.05
C PRO A 93 0.47 4.16 -11.71
N ALA A 94 0.51 5.49 -11.74
CA ALA A 94 0.48 6.35 -10.57
C ALA A 94 -0.88 7.04 -10.39
N TRP A 95 -1.34 7.11 -9.14
CA TRP A 95 -2.29 8.12 -8.69
C TRP A 95 -1.60 9.04 -7.69
N ARG A 96 -1.68 10.35 -7.92
CA ARG A 96 -1.07 11.33 -7.03
C ARG A 96 -2.04 11.70 -5.92
N SER A 97 -1.64 11.42 -4.69
CA SER A 97 -2.27 11.92 -3.48
C SER A 97 -2.03 13.42 -3.35
N ASN A 98 -3.08 14.15 -2.99
CA ASN A 98 -3.03 15.56 -2.61
C ASN A 98 -3.52 15.77 -1.17
N TYR A 99 -3.46 14.73 -0.32
CA TYR A 99 -3.83 14.88 1.09
C TYR A 99 -2.91 15.87 1.77
N SER A 100 -3.50 16.83 2.46
CA SER A 100 -2.82 17.89 3.20
C SER A 100 -3.45 18.04 4.58
N GLY A 101 -2.84 18.88 5.40
CA GLY A 101 -3.28 19.17 6.76
C GLY A 101 -2.20 18.92 7.79
N LYS A 102 -2.39 19.50 8.97
CA LYS A 102 -1.41 19.52 10.07
C LYS A 102 -1.06 18.13 10.61
N TYR A 103 -1.99 17.18 10.52
CA TYR A 103 -1.82 15.83 11.02
C TYR A 103 -2.19 14.83 9.95
N VAL A 104 -1.30 13.87 9.73
CA VAL A 104 -1.61 12.67 8.98
C VAL A 104 -2.66 11.87 9.73
N ARG A 105 -3.62 11.31 9.01
CA ARG A 105 -4.58 10.33 9.53
C ARG A 105 -4.54 9.06 8.70
N LEU A 106 -4.23 7.95 9.35
CA LEU A 106 -4.23 6.62 8.77
C LEU A 106 -5.16 5.72 9.60
N MET A 107 -6.12 5.11 8.93
CA MET A 107 -7.00 4.10 9.51
C MET A 107 -6.55 2.72 9.03
N LEU A 108 -6.26 1.80 9.96
CA LEU A 108 -5.93 0.40 9.70
C LEU A 108 -7.05 -0.47 10.26
N GLY A 109 -8.03 -0.79 9.42
CA GLY A 109 -9.31 -1.32 9.89
C GLY A 109 -9.96 -0.35 10.87
N ASN A 110 -10.16 -0.78 12.12
CA ASN A 110 -10.73 0.04 13.19
C ASN A 110 -9.67 0.80 14.01
N ASN A 111 -8.39 0.64 13.69
CA ASN A 111 -7.32 1.33 14.39
C ASN A 111 -7.05 2.69 13.76
N LYS A 112 -7.07 3.76 14.56
CA LYS A 112 -6.76 5.12 14.12
C LYS A 112 -5.34 5.50 14.52
N LEU A 113 -4.55 5.93 13.55
CA LEU A 113 -3.22 6.51 13.75
C LEU A 113 -3.26 7.96 13.29
N GLN A 114 -2.81 8.87 14.15
CA GLN A 114 -2.80 10.30 13.85
C GLN A 114 -1.56 10.97 14.46
N GLY A 115 -0.99 11.93 13.73
CA GLY A 115 0.12 12.74 14.22
C GLY A 115 0.83 13.48 13.08
N PRO A 116 1.88 14.28 13.38
CA PRO A 116 2.68 14.97 12.36
C PRO A 116 3.49 13.98 11.50
N SER A 117 3.71 12.77 12.00
CA SER A 117 4.30 11.65 11.29
C SER A 117 3.63 10.37 11.77
N VAL A 118 3.20 9.53 10.85
CA VAL A 118 2.62 8.21 11.11
C VAL A 118 3.46 7.17 10.39
N LYS A 119 3.88 6.15 11.13
CA LYS A 119 4.67 5.04 10.61
C LYS A 119 3.99 3.72 10.91
N PHE A 120 3.92 2.85 9.91
CA PHE A 120 3.51 1.47 10.06
C PHE A 120 4.75 0.57 9.96
N LEU A 121 5.15 0.01 11.10
CA LEU A 121 6.38 -0.76 11.28
C LEU A 121 6.06 -2.16 11.78
N ILE A 122 6.79 -3.16 11.30
CA ILE A 122 6.82 -4.51 11.90
C ILE A 122 8.26 -4.84 12.26
N GLY A 123 8.57 -4.93 13.55
CA GLY A 123 9.96 -4.98 14.00
C GLY A 123 10.70 -3.69 13.63
N GLU A 124 11.80 -3.83 12.88
CA GLU A 124 12.58 -2.71 12.32
C GLU A 124 12.18 -2.35 10.88
N LEU A 125 11.25 -3.09 10.28
CA LEU A 125 10.88 -2.89 8.88
C LEU A 125 9.75 -1.87 8.76
N GLU A 126 10.00 -0.78 8.05
CA GLU A 126 9.03 0.27 7.75
C GLU A 126 8.25 -0.10 6.49
N PHE A 127 6.95 -0.34 6.65
CA PHE A 127 6.06 -0.65 5.53
C PHE A 127 5.49 0.61 4.92
N LEU A 128 5.03 1.54 5.76
CA LEU A 128 4.48 2.81 5.34
C LEU A 128 4.98 3.92 6.24
N ARG A 129 5.24 5.08 5.66
CA ARG A 129 5.54 6.30 6.36
C ARG A 129 4.87 7.46 5.69
N PHE A 130 4.10 8.19 6.48
CA PHE A 130 3.37 9.36 6.07
C PHE A 130 3.78 10.52 6.98
N ASP A 131 4.31 11.58 6.40
CA ASP A 131 4.74 12.78 7.13
C ASP A 131 3.88 13.98 6.70
N ALA A 132 3.32 14.71 7.65
CA ALA A 132 2.72 16.00 7.38
C ALA A 132 3.82 17.01 7.03
N ASN A 133 3.49 17.97 6.17
CA ASN A 133 4.41 19.04 5.84
C ASN A 133 4.37 20.16 6.89
N SER A 134 5.42 20.99 6.93
CA SER A 134 5.43 22.17 7.83
C SER A 134 4.35 23.17 7.46
N ASP A 135 4.05 23.28 6.16
CA ASP A 135 2.88 24.00 5.65
C ASP A 135 1.69 23.03 5.57
N PRO A 136 0.61 23.25 6.33
CA PRO A 136 -0.59 22.41 6.29
C PRO A 136 -1.31 22.39 4.94
N ASP A 137 -1.09 23.37 4.06
CA ASP A 137 -1.70 23.42 2.72
C ASP A 137 -0.89 22.59 1.70
N GLU A 138 0.36 22.27 2.00
CA GLU A 138 1.15 21.37 1.18
C GLU A 138 0.74 19.90 1.39
N PRO A 139 0.80 19.09 0.32
CA PRO A 139 0.56 17.66 0.46
C PRO A 139 1.53 17.02 1.46
N TRP A 140 1.01 16.06 2.24
CA TRP A 140 1.82 15.14 3.05
C TRP A 140 2.85 14.44 2.18
N ASN A 141 3.92 13.90 2.77
CA ASN A 141 4.87 13.03 2.10
C ASN A 141 4.53 11.56 2.40
N LEU A 142 4.12 10.82 1.38
CA LEU A 142 3.76 9.42 1.47
C LEU A 142 4.82 8.54 0.83
N THR A 143 5.43 7.66 1.64
CA THR A 143 6.42 6.69 1.17
C THR A 143 6.20 5.30 1.78
N GLY A 144 6.71 4.28 1.10
CA GLY A 144 6.74 2.91 1.59
C GLY A 144 6.17 1.92 0.59
N SER A 145 6.09 0.66 0.98
CA SER A 145 5.54 -0.41 0.15
C SER A 145 4.83 -1.43 1.00
N LEU A 146 3.67 -1.88 0.52
CA LEU A 146 3.08 -3.12 0.98
C LEU A 146 3.40 -4.17 -0.07
N SER A 147 4.28 -5.08 0.30
CA SER A 147 4.61 -6.27 -0.49
C SER A 147 4.05 -7.50 0.18
N ASP A 148 3.92 -8.54 -0.62
CA ASP A 148 3.77 -9.88 -0.13
C ASP A 148 4.86 -10.75 -0.72
N GLY A 149 4.95 -12.00 -0.29
CA GLY A 149 5.97 -12.92 -0.78
C GLY A 149 6.08 -13.07 -2.30
N ALA A 150 5.04 -12.72 -3.04
CA ALA A 150 5.01 -12.76 -4.50
C ALA A 150 5.42 -11.44 -5.19
N GLY A 151 5.70 -10.37 -4.44
CA GLY A 151 6.11 -9.07 -4.97
C GLY A 151 5.41 -7.88 -4.30
N ALA A 152 5.69 -6.67 -4.81
CA ALA A 152 5.03 -5.47 -4.35
C ALA A 152 3.55 -5.45 -4.78
N VAL A 153 2.64 -5.24 -3.82
CA VAL A 153 1.21 -5.05 -4.07
C VAL A 153 0.95 -3.58 -4.42
N VAL A 154 1.49 -2.68 -3.62
CA VAL A 154 1.44 -1.24 -3.85
C VAL A 154 2.73 -0.59 -3.37
N HIS A 155 3.16 0.43 -4.09
CA HIS A 155 4.29 1.27 -3.69
C HIS A 155 3.84 2.72 -3.57
N PHE A 156 4.30 3.41 -2.54
CA PHE A 156 4.09 4.83 -2.32
C PHE A 156 5.43 5.53 -2.53
N GLU A 157 5.49 6.39 -3.54
CA GLU A 157 6.69 7.17 -3.84
C GLU A 157 6.34 8.65 -3.95
N ARG A 158 6.71 9.44 -2.93
CA ARG A 158 6.53 10.90 -2.93
C ARG A 158 5.12 11.29 -3.36
N ASN A 159 4.12 10.68 -2.70
CA ASN A 159 2.68 10.91 -2.91
C ASN A 159 2.10 10.22 -4.13
N ASN A 160 2.89 9.54 -4.94
CA ASN A 160 2.36 8.66 -5.96
C ASN A 160 2.05 7.29 -5.37
N VAL A 161 0.80 6.87 -5.48
CA VAL A 161 0.37 5.50 -5.24
C VAL A 161 0.56 4.75 -6.55
N LEU A 162 1.58 3.90 -6.60
CA LEU A 162 1.97 3.11 -7.75
C LEU A 162 1.36 1.72 -7.65
N ALA A 163 0.55 1.37 -8.64
CA ALA A 163 0.05 0.01 -8.78
C ALA A 163 1.07 -0.84 -9.55
N CYS A 164 1.64 -1.84 -8.88
CA CYS A 164 2.67 -2.69 -9.47
C CYS A 164 2.05 -3.64 -10.51
N SER A 165 2.71 -3.83 -11.64
CA SER A 165 2.25 -4.69 -12.74
C SER A 165 2.10 -6.17 -12.37
N GLY A 166 2.73 -6.62 -11.28
CA GLY A 166 2.62 -7.99 -10.76
C GLY A 166 1.26 -8.33 -10.13
N ASN A 167 0.38 -7.34 -9.91
CA ASN A 167 -0.97 -7.59 -9.43
C ASN A 167 -1.82 -8.35 -10.46
N TRP A 168 -2.71 -9.23 -10.00
CA TRP A 168 -3.64 -9.93 -10.90
C TRP A 168 -4.71 -8.97 -11.45
N ASP A 169 -5.20 -8.07 -10.61
CA ASP A 169 -6.13 -7.01 -11.01
C ASP A 169 -5.98 -5.81 -10.07
N VAL A 170 -6.13 -4.61 -10.62
CA VAL A 170 -6.11 -3.34 -9.87
C VAL A 170 -7.26 -2.48 -10.36
N GLU A 171 -8.13 -2.09 -9.46
CA GLU A 171 -9.38 -1.39 -9.77
C GLU A 171 -9.53 -0.16 -8.90
N LEU A 172 -9.78 0.99 -9.53
CA LEU A 172 -10.13 2.23 -8.85
C LEU A 172 -11.59 2.57 -9.15
N GLU A 173 -12.47 2.42 -8.17
CA GLU A 173 -13.89 2.76 -8.25
C GLU A 173 -14.24 3.81 -7.20
N GLY A 174 -14.55 5.02 -7.65
CA GLY A 174 -14.76 6.17 -6.76
C GLY A 174 -13.52 6.42 -5.90
N GLN A 175 -13.66 6.21 -4.59
CA GLN A 175 -12.57 6.36 -3.61
C GLN A 175 -11.84 5.04 -3.30
N LEU A 176 -12.30 3.91 -3.81
CA LEU A 176 -11.77 2.59 -3.47
C LEU A 176 -10.75 2.13 -4.49
N LEU A 177 -9.48 2.04 -4.09
CA LEU A 177 -8.41 1.41 -4.84
C LEU A 177 -8.21 -0.02 -4.31
N THR A 178 -8.55 -1.00 -5.15
CA THR A 178 -8.57 -2.42 -4.78
C THR A 178 -7.53 -3.19 -5.57
N PHE A 179 -6.70 -3.97 -4.86
CA PHE A 179 -5.66 -4.83 -5.41
C PHE A 179 -6.01 -6.30 -5.16
N ARG A 180 -5.88 -7.12 -6.20
CA ARG A 180 -6.25 -8.55 -6.16
C ARG A 180 -5.09 -9.43 -6.62
N ARG A 181 -5.03 -10.64 -6.06
CA ARG A 181 -4.14 -11.73 -6.51
C ARG A 181 -4.85 -12.87 -7.23
N GLY A 182 -6.16 -12.78 -7.37
CA GLY A 182 -6.96 -13.79 -8.04
C GLY A 182 -8.43 -13.46 -7.94
N ALA A 183 -9.26 -14.29 -8.59
CA ALA A 183 -10.70 -14.15 -8.52
C ALA A 183 -11.16 -14.21 -7.05
N ARG A 184 -11.89 -13.16 -6.62
CA ARG A 184 -12.38 -12.99 -5.24
C ARG A 184 -11.30 -12.95 -4.15
N ASN A 185 -10.02 -12.83 -4.53
CA ASN A 185 -8.90 -12.73 -3.60
C ASN A 185 -8.37 -11.29 -3.56
N ILE A 186 -8.97 -10.47 -2.68
CA ILE A 186 -8.51 -9.10 -2.41
C ILE A 186 -7.36 -9.17 -1.41
N VAL A 187 -6.26 -8.50 -1.74
CA VAL A 187 -5.06 -8.46 -0.92
C VAL A 187 -4.96 -7.14 -0.17
N LEU A 188 -5.34 -6.05 -0.83
CA LEU A 188 -5.33 -4.71 -0.28
C LEU A 188 -6.53 -3.94 -0.82
N GLN A 189 -7.20 -3.22 0.07
CA GLN A 189 -8.17 -2.21 -0.33
C GLN A 189 -7.88 -0.91 0.43
N LEU A 190 -7.55 0.12 -0.34
CA LEU A 190 -7.37 1.48 0.15
C LEU A 190 -8.64 2.27 -0.15
N LYS A 191 -9.19 2.96 0.83
CA LYS A 191 -10.16 4.04 0.62
C LYS A 191 -9.43 5.37 0.74
N LEU A 192 -9.53 6.12 -0.35
CA LEU A 192 -8.91 7.40 -0.58
C LEU A 192 -9.90 8.50 -0.18
N GLU A 193 -9.90 8.89 1.10
CA GLU A 193 -10.79 9.92 1.62
C GLU A 193 -10.08 11.28 1.66
N PRO A 194 -10.79 12.42 1.50
CA PRO A 194 -10.17 13.73 1.35
C PRO A 194 -9.11 14.11 2.40
N ASP A 195 -9.23 13.55 3.61
CA ASP A 195 -8.49 13.98 4.78
C ASP A 195 -7.89 12.82 5.59
N GLN A 196 -7.94 11.60 5.05
CA GLN A 196 -7.33 10.39 5.62
C GLN A 196 -7.15 9.26 4.60
N ILE A 197 -6.22 8.35 4.88
CA ILE A 197 -6.08 7.08 4.16
C ILE A 197 -6.65 5.97 5.02
N VAL A 198 -7.58 5.18 4.47
CA VAL A 198 -8.14 4.02 5.16
C VAL A 198 -7.71 2.74 4.46
N ILE A 199 -7.09 1.83 5.21
CA ILE A 199 -6.85 0.45 4.77
C ILE A 199 -8.01 -0.38 5.30
N ASN A 200 -9.01 -0.61 4.44
CA ASN A 200 -10.21 -1.39 4.78
C ASN A 200 -9.90 -2.87 4.89
N LEU A 201 -9.10 -3.37 3.96
CA LEU A 201 -8.71 -4.77 3.87
C LEU A 201 -7.21 -4.84 3.64
N LEU A 202 -6.57 -5.70 4.42
CA LEU A 202 -5.18 -6.09 4.25
C LEU A 202 -5.11 -7.61 4.43
N ASN A 203 -4.41 -8.30 3.54
CA ASN A 203 -4.16 -9.73 3.61
C ASN A 203 -2.85 -10.05 2.89
N LEU A 204 -1.74 -9.72 3.54
CA LEU A 204 -0.39 -9.99 3.07
C LEU A 204 0.09 -11.33 3.63
N LYS A 205 0.76 -12.11 2.79
CA LYS A 205 1.31 -13.42 3.14
C LYS A 205 2.68 -13.55 2.49
N TRP A 206 3.67 -13.95 3.27
CA TRP A 206 5.05 -14.16 2.82
C TRP A 206 5.41 -15.65 2.81
N PRO A 207 6.40 -16.08 2.02
CA PRO A 207 6.76 -17.50 1.86
C PRO A 207 7.41 -18.06 3.13
N SER A 208 7.94 -17.16 3.98
CA SER A 208 8.36 -17.46 5.35
C SER A 208 7.24 -18.03 6.24
N GLY A 209 5.97 -17.90 5.85
CA GLY A 209 4.80 -18.27 6.64
C GLY A 209 4.27 -17.12 7.48
N PHE A 210 4.97 -15.98 7.52
CA PHE A 210 4.44 -14.77 8.12
C PHE A 210 3.23 -14.25 7.32
N GLY A 211 2.23 -13.73 8.03
CA GLY A 211 1.04 -13.12 7.45
C GLY A 211 0.62 -11.89 8.23
N LEU A 212 0.04 -10.92 7.54
CA LEU A 212 -0.54 -9.73 8.13
C LEU A 212 -1.89 -9.49 7.50
N LYS A 213 -2.94 -9.47 8.32
CA LYS A 213 -4.30 -9.26 7.81
C LYS A 213 -5.14 -8.37 8.71
N ILE A 214 -6.17 -7.76 8.14
CA ILE A 214 -7.25 -7.14 8.90
C ILE A 214 -8.41 -8.15 8.92
N ASN A 215 -8.86 -8.54 10.11
CA ASN A 215 -9.93 -9.51 10.28
C ASN A 215 -11.33 -8.89 10.05
N SER A 216 -12.37 -9.71 10.10
CA SER A 216 -13.77 -9.26 9.92
C SER A 216 -14.26 -8.28 10.99
N LYS A 217 -13.57 -8.18 12.13
CA LYS A 217 -13.83 -7.20 13.21
C LYS A 217 -13.00 -5.93 13.04
N GLY A 218 -12.28 -5.75 11.93
CA GLY A 218 -11.43 -4.59 11.67
C GLY A 218 -10.14 -4.55 12.49
N ARG A 219 -9.72 -5.66 13.10
CA ARG A 219 -8.48 -5.72 13.88
C ARG A 219 -7.33 -6.21 13.04
N LEU A 220 -6.15 -5.63 13.25
CA LEU A 220 -4.91 -6.10 12.66
C LEU A 220 -4.47 -7.39 13.37
N GLU A 221 -4.26 -8.45 12.60
CA GLU A 221 -3.77 -9.75 13.05
C GLU A 221 -2.46 -10.08 12.33
N MET A 222 -1.50 -10.55 13.11
CA MET A 222 -0.27 -11.16 12.61
C MET A 222 -0.39 -12.68 12.70
N GLU A 223 -0.05 -13.37 11.62
CA GLU A 223 -0.02 -14.83 11.53
C GLU A 223 1.44 -15.29 11.38
N ASN A 224 1.80 -16.39 12.01
CA ASN A 224 3.04 -17.11 11.74
C ASN A 224 2.68 -18.57 11.44
N LEU A 225 2.71 -18.95 10.16
CA LEU A 225 2.24 -20.23 9.65
C LEU A 225 3.32 -21.34 9.68
N ARG A 226 4.45 -21.17 10.37
CA ARG A 226 5.38 -22.29 10.61
C ARG A 226 5.20 -22.86 12.02
N HIS A 227 4.38 -23.90 12.08
CA HIS A 227 4.31 -24.86 13.18
C HIS A 227 4.17 -26.26 12.58
N SER A 228 5.29 -26.82 12.13
CA SER A 228 5.50 -28.26 12.03
C SER A 228 6.91 -28.46 12.57
N GLU A 229 7.12 -28.60 13.88
CA GLU A 229 7.11 -29.93 14.53
C GLU A 229 7.01 -29.87 16.07
N TYR A 230 6.73 -28.73 16.69
CA TYR A 230 6.51 -28.67 18.14
C TYR A 230 5.10 -28.19 18.45
N ASN A 231 4.42 -28.83 19.38
CA ASN A 231 3.04 -28.55 19.74
C ASN A 231 2.86 -27.17 20.38
N ASN A 232 1.71 -26.53 20.06
CA ASN A 232 1.02 -25.48 20.83
C ASN A 232 1.72 -24.11 21.02
N THR A 233 1.57 -23.19 20.06
CA THR A 233 1.00 -21.84 20.29
C THR A 233 0.85 -21.05 18.97
N LEU A 234 -0.35 -21.06 18.40
CA LEU A 234 -0.78 -20.06 17.42
C LEU A 234 -0.97 -18.72 18.15
N ASN A 235 0.07 -17.90 18.20
CA ASN A 235 -0.01 -16.56 18.81
C ASN A 235 -0.61 -15.57 17.80
N TYR A 236 -1.95 -15.48 17.77
CA TYR A 236 -2.64 -14.35 17.16
C TYR A 236 -2.54 -13.16 18.10
N ILE A 237 -1.90 -12.07 17.67
CA ILE A 237 -1.93 -10.80 18.39
C ILE A 237 -2.96 -9.90 17.71
N SER A 238 -4.04 -9.57 18.42
CA SER A 238 -5.14 -8.70 17.98
C SER A 238 -5.13 -7.43 18.83
N TYR A 239 -4.99 -6.27 18.21
CA TYR A 239 -4.96 -4.98 18.92
C TYR A 239 -6.33 -4.29 18.87
N ASP A 240 -6.88 -3.94 20.04
CA ASP A 240 -7.95 -2.95 20.23
C ASP A 240 -7.36 -1.76 20.99
N ASN A 241 -7.61 -0.52 20.54
CA ASN A 241 -7.28 0.73 21.25
C ASN A 241 -5.81 0.83 21.72
N VAL A 242 -4.94 1.33 20.85
CA VAL A 242 -3.48 1.33 21.06
C VAL A 242 -3.03 2.26 22.19
N LYS A 243 -2.66 1.68 23.33
CA LYS A 243 -1.60 2.15 24.26
C LYS A 243 -0.61 0.99 24.43
N ILE A 244 0.65 1.18 24.07
CA ILE A 244 1.63 0.09 23.88
C ILE A 244 2.46 -0.15 25.15
N SER A 245 2.48 -1.40 25.65
CA SER A 245 3.53 -1.90 26.55
C SER A 245 3.78 -3.43 26.42
N TYR A 246 4.96 -3.77 25.85
CA TYR A 246 5.79 -5.03 25.83
C TYR A 246 5.19 -6.37 25.33
N ARG A 247 5.90 -7.42 24.86
CA ARG A 247 7.31 -7.82 24.62
C ARG A 247 7.43 -8.33 23.16
N ALA A 248 8.48 -7.94 22.42
CA ALA A 248 8.72 -8.07 20.97
C ALA A 248 7.97 -7.04 20.07
N PRO A 249 8.66 -6.18 19.29
CA PRO A 249 8.11 -4.88 18.92
C PRO A 249 7.30 -4.89 17.62
N LEU A 250 5.98 -4.79 17.72
CA LEU A 250 5.24 -3.89 16.83
C LEU A 250 5.27 -2.51 17.49
N ARG A 251 6.14 -1.61 17.04
CA ARG A 251 6.15 -0.22 17.50
C ARG A 251 5.36 0.62 16.52
N ILE A 252 4.10 0.90 16.85
CA ILE A 252 3.34 1.91 16.14
C ILE A 252 3.55 3.23 16.91
N PHE A 253 4.29 4.16 16.30
CA PHE A 253 4.52 5.48 16.89
C PHE A 253 3.45 6.45 16.39
N SER A 254 2.73 7.09 17.31
CA SER A 254 2.16 8.43 17.11
C SER A 254 2.91 9.40 18.01
N ALA A 255 3.54 10.42 17.44
CA ALA A 255 4.27 11.42 18.20
C ALA A 255 3.31 12.52 18.67
N GLU A 256 2.58 12.28 19.76
CA GLU A 256 1.90 13.35 20.49
C GLU A 256 2.18 13.21 22.00
N ASN A 257 2.82 14.24 22.57
CA ASN A 257 3.20 14.47 23.98
C ASN A 257 4.54 13.88 24.47
N ILE A 258 5.65 14.52 24.09
CA ILE A 258 6.84 14.60 24.95
C ILE A 258 6.90 16.04 25.50
N GLN A 259 6.48 16.25 26.75
CA GLN A 259 6.89 17.45 27.49
C GLN A 259 8.23 17.18 28.19
N PRO A 260 9.18 18.12 28.18
CA PRO A 260 10.44 17.96 28.91
C PRO A 260 10.18 18.17 30.40
N ALA A 261 10.31 17.11 31.20
CA ALA A 261 10.28 17.25 32.65
C ALA A 261 11.58 17.90 33.14
N VAL A 262 11.41 19.05 33.77
CA VAL A 262 12.43 19.88 34.44
C VAL A 262 12.83 19.25 35.78
N ASN A 263 14.12 19.37 36.09
CA ASN A 263 14.87 19.15 37.35
C ASN A 263 14.12 18.75 38.64
N LEU A 264 14.69 17.76 39.34
CA LEU A 264 14.83 17.77 40.80
C LEU A 264 16.19 17.18 41.18
N GLY A 265 17.04 18.04 41.77
CA GLY A 265 18.33 17.68 42.33
C GLY A 265 18.25 17.16 43.77
N GLU A 266 19.45 16.92 44.32
CA GLU A 266 19.77 16.49 45.69
C GLU A 266 19.49 14.99 45.98
N ARG A 267 20.36 14.19 46.60
CA ARG A 267 21.56 14.39 47.44
C ARG A 267 22.16 12.98 47.62
N LEU A 268 23.47 12.78 47.43
CA LEU A 268 24.21 11.82 48.25
C LEU A 268 25.64 12.34 48.50
N ARG A 269 25.94 12.57 49.79
CA ARG A 269 27.23 12.96 50.36
C ARG A 269 28.05 11.71 50.65
N GLY A 270 29.37 11.79 50.41
CA GLY A 270 30.42 10.93 50.99
C GLY A 270 30.40 9.49 50.47
N SER A 271 31.50 8.81 50.16
CA SER A 271 32.89 8.99 50.57
C SER A 271 33.80 8.22 49.59
N HIS A 272 34.98 8.78 49.36
CA HIS A 272 36.20 8.23 48.77
C HIS A 272 36.22 6.77 48.29
N CYS A 273 36.52 6.58 47.01
CA CYS A 273 37.60 5.67 46.61
C CYS A 273 38.28 6.16 45.31
N LYS A 274 39.60 5.96 45.25
CA LYS A 274 40.56 6.56 44.31
C LYS A 274 40.63 5.79 42.98
N ASN A 275 40.78 6.54 41.89
CA ASN A 275 41.47 6.27 40.62
C ASN A 275 41.41 4.87 39.97
N LEU A 276 40.63 4.85 38.87
CA LEU A 276 40.98 4.40 37.52
C LEU A 276 41.31 2.91 37.27
N SER A 277 40.38 2.21 36.61
CA SER A 277 40.50 1.90 35.19
C SER A 277 39.15 1.40 34.66
N PHE A 278 38.86 1.75 33.41
CA PHE A 278 37.65 1.37 32.69
C PHE A 278 37.55 -0.17 32.60
N GLY A 279 36.58 -0.74 33.30
CA GLY A 279 36.31 -2.17 33.30
C GLY A 279 35.15 -2.48 34.23
N ASP A 280 34.09 -3.01 33.65
CA ASP A 280 33.02 -3.83 34.22
C ASP A 280 32.37 -3.38 35.55
N CYS A 281 31.09 -3.02 35.45
CA CYS A 281 30.15 -3.25 36.55
C CYS A 281 28.86 -3.87 36.03
N ASN A 282 28.77 -5.17 36.31
CA ASN A 282 27.55 -5.96 36.34
C ASN A 282 26.53 -5.34 37.30
N LEU A 283 25.29 -5.17 36.81
CA LEU A 283 24.10 -5.12 37.66
C LEU A 283 23.09 -6.15 37.15
N TRP A 284 23.08 -7.26 37.88
CA TRP A 284 21.92 -8.06 38.29
C TRP A 284 20.94 -8.52 37.20
N SER A 285 21.01 -9.82 36.94
CA SER A 285 20.02 -10.60 36.21
C SER A 285 18.63 -10.47 36.84
N THR A 286 17.70 -9.92 36.06
CA THR A 286 16.43 -10.62 35.87
C THR A 286 16.44 -11.10 34.43
N ASP A 287 16.52 -12.41 34.26
CA ASP A 287 16.50 -13.11 32.99
C ASP A 287 15.46 -12.53 32.03
N ASN A 288 15.95 -11.75 31.07
CA ASN A 288 15.34 -11.54 29.77
C ASN A 288 16.49 -11.28 28.81
N THR A 289 17.27 -12.33 28.55
CA THR A 289 17.99 -12.48 27.30
C THR A 289 16.95 -12.39 26.19
N VAL A 290 16.73 -11.17 25.69
CA VAL A 290 16.06 -10.95 24.41
C VAL A 290 16.84 -11.77 23.41
N ASP A 291 16.17 -12.75 22.81
CA ASP A 291 16.75 -13.57 21.77
C ASP A 291 16.98 -12.68 20.54
N LEU A 292 18.14 -12.02 20.52
CA LEU A 292 18.67 -11.22 19.42
C LEU A 292 18.60 -12.01 18.11
N ASN A 293 18.63 -13.35 18.17
CA ASN A 293 18.47 -14.20 17.01
C ASN A 293 17.05 -14.14 16.43
N GLN A 294 15.98 -13.93 17.21
CA GLN A 294 14.61 -13.84 16.70
C GLN A 294 14.34 -12.54 15.95
N ALA A 295 14.83 -11.40 16.47
CA ALA A 295 14.74 -10.12 15.77
C ALA A 295 15.62 -10.09 14.51
N MET A 296 16.83 -10.65 14.58
CA MET A 296 17.69 -10.83 13.41
C MET A 296 17.13 -11.86 12.43
N MET A 297 16.42 -12.88 12.90
CA MET A 297 15.70 -13.84 12.05
C MET A 297 14.55 -13.14 11.34
N LEU A 298 13.69 -12.39 12.03
CA LEU A 298 12.58 -11.66 11.38
C LEU A 298 13.12 -10.69 10.32
N LYS A 299 14.21 -9.97 10.64
CA LYS A 299 14.92 -9.11 9.70
C LYS A 299 15.48 -9.90 8.52
N ARG A 300 16.16 -11.03 8.73
CA ARG A 300 16.69 -11.91 7.67
C ARG A 300 15.60 -12.56 6.81
N PHE A 301 14.46 -12.93 7.41
CA PHE A 301 13.33 -13.55 6.71
C PHE A 301 12.66 -12.51 5.82
N LEU A 302 12.32 -11.34 6.38
CA LEU A 302 11.64 -10.29 5.62
C LEU A 302 12.58 -9.60 4.62
N SER A 303 13.87 -9.38 4.94
CA SER A 303 14.81 -8.74 4.02
C SER A 303 15.18 -9.59 2.81
N LYS A 304 15.00 -10.92 2.87
CA LYS A 304 15.20 -11.80 1.71
C LYS A 304 13.97 -11.85 0.79
N ASP A 305 12.78 -11.59 1.34
CA ASP A 305 11.51 -11.66 0.62
C ASP A 305 11.05 -10.28 0.10
N ILE A 306 11.67 -9.17 0.53
CA ILE A 306 11.46 -7.83 -0.05
C ILE A 306 12.27 -7.76 -1.34
N ILE A 307 11.67 -8.24 -2.41
CA ILE A 307 12.13 -7.98 -3.77
C ILE A 307 11.77 -6.51 -4.06
N SER A 308 12.77 -5.63 -4.13
CA SER A 308 12.62 -4.33 -4.77
C SER A 308 12.20 -4.56 -6.22
N CYS A 309 11.31 -3.72 -6.74
CA CYS A 309 11.00 -3.69 -8.17
C CYS A 309 12.26 -3.32 -8.95
N GLU A 310 13.13 -4.28 -9.23
CA GLU A 310 14.27 -4.08 -10.13
C GLU A 310 13.74 -4.03 -11.56
N GLU A 311 14.20 -3.00 -12.27
CA GLU A 311 13.94 -2.77 -13.68
C GLU A 311 14.43 -3.98 -14.48
N GLY A 312 13.54 -4.63 -15.22
CA GLY A 312 13.94 -5.61 -16.21
C GLY A 312 14.66 -4.90 -17.35
N GLU A 313 15.99 -4.83 -17.28
CA GLU A 313 16.85 -4.54 -18.43
C GLU A 313 16.64 -5.62 -19.49
N HIS A 314 15.76 -5.37 -20.45
CA HIS A 314 15.80 -6.10 -21.71
C HIS A 314 16.91 -5.51 -22.55
N ALA A 315 18.07 -6.19 -22.51
CA ALA A 315 19.13 -6.03 -23.49
C ALA A 315 18.56 -6.22 -24.90
N ILE A 316 18.51 -5.12 -25.65
CA ILE A 316 18.37 -5.16 -27.11
C ILE A 316 19.76 -5.54 -27.63
N GLN A 317 19.92 -6.78 -28.08
CA GLN A 317 21.01 -7.14 -28.98
C GLN A 317 20.57 -6.79 -30.40
N ASN A 318 21.45 -6.03 -31.08
CA ASN A 318 21.37 -5.65 -32.49
C ASN A 318 21.26 -6.86 -33.43
#